data_AF-A0A225W690-F1
#
_entry.id   AF-A0A225W690-F1
#
_cell.length_a   1.000
_cell.length_b   1.000
_cell.length_c   1.000
_cell.angle_alpha   90.00
_cell.angle_beta   90.00
_cell.angle_gamma   90.00
#
_symmetry.space_group_name_H-M   'P 1'
#
loop_
_entity.id
_entity.type
_entity.pdbx_description
1 polymer ?
#
loop_
_entity_poly.entity_id
_entity_poly.type
_entity_poly.pdbx_seq_one_letter_code
_entity_poly.pdbx_strand_id
1 'polypeptide(L)'
;MLDNCIRHLSSNPTKTPVQQGAFSFFRKEGIADRYGTHSVRKGVGTFACGGSTGGPSMVSVCLRCGWSIGGVQDRYLRYEAAGEQFLGRMFISELIPFAVLPPHFRDNTDDAVTASLQKMVPALVGEQNTKGVLLLCLASLGFRDQYFAAGFPPNHSLVSRFIFPNTDVLSELHKNLELGEPQWMRPTGTPPHVELYKNLEQQQQSIDALPGV
;
A
#
# COMPACT_ATOMS: atom_id res chain seq x y z
N MET A 1 0.74 -21.89 27.04
CA MET A 1 1.86 -21.88 26.06
C MET A 1 2.04 -20.53 25.36
N LEU A 2 0.98 -19.77 25.07
CA LEU A 2 1.05 -18.40 24.52
C LEU A 2 1.72 -17.38 25.46
N ASP A 3 1.52 -17.48 26.78
CA ASP A 3 2.08 -16.52 27.75
C ASP A 3 3.60 -16.56 27.89
N ASN A 4 4.23 -17.72 27.67
CA ASN A 4 5.69 -17.84 27.76
C ASN A 4 6.40 -17.28 26.51
N CYS A 5 5.73 -17.27 25.35
CA CYS A 5 6.28 -16.71 24.12
C CYS A 5 6.30 -15.16 24.17
N ILE A 6 5.32 -14.54 24.84
CA ILE A 6 5.26 -13.08 25.03
C ILE A 6 6.37 -12.60 25.97
N ARG A 7 6.66 -13.34 27.06
CA ARG A 7 7.72 -12.96 28.01
C ARG A 7 9.12 -13.02 27.41
N HIS A 8 9.41 -14.00 26.54
CA HIS A 8 10.72 -14.14 25.90
C HIS A 8 11.00 -13.07 24.83
N LEU A 9 9.96 -12.45 24.26
CA LEU A 9 10.09 -11.39 23.25
C LEU A 9 10.17 -9.97 23.85
N SER A 10 9.77 -9.80 25.12
CA SER A 10 9.88 -8.52 25.84
C SER A 10 11.31 -8.22 26.32
N SER A 11 12.13 -9.27 26.54
CA SER A 11 13.45 -9.17 27.16
C SER A 11 14.62 -8.96 26.18
N ASN A 12 14.35 -8.67 24.90
CA ASN A 12 15.42 -8.48 23.91
C ASN A 12 15.96 -7.03 23.96
N PRO A 13 17.22 -6.81 24.37
CA PRO A 13 17.73 -5.47 24.71
C PRO A 13 18.06 -4.57 23.51
N THR A 14 17.86 -5.02 22.27
CA THR A 14 18.17 -4.27 21.05
C THR A 14 16.91 -3.92 20.25
N LYS A 15 16.00 -3.13 20.85
CA LYS A 15 14.86 -2.58 20.09
C LYS A 15 15.36 -1.47 19.17
N THR A 16 15.17 -1.63 17.86
CA THR A 16 15.52 -0.62 16.86
C THR A 16 14.68 0.66 17.06
N PRO A 17 15.16 1.84 16.61
CA PRO A 17 14.43 3.11 16.78
C PRO A 17 12.98 3.05 16.27
N VAL A 18 12.74 2.32 15.18
CA VAL A 18 11.41 2.09 14.60
C VAL A 18 10.51 1.27 15.54
N GLN A 19 11.06 0.26 16.22
CA GLN A 19 10.31 -0.54 17.19
C GLN A 19 9.97 0.26 18.46
N GLN A 20 10.86 1.17 18.87
CA GLN A 20 10.62 2.06 20.00
C GLN A 20 9.51 3.08 19.69
N GLY A 21 9.52 3.66 18.49
CA GLY A 21 8.47 4.58 18.02
C GLY A 21 7.09 3.91 17.89
N ALA A 22 7.03 2.68 17.38
CA ALA A 22 5.78 1.93 17.31
C ALA A 22 5.22 1.62 18.71
N PHE A 23 6.08 1.24 19.65
CA PHE A 23 5.66 0.91 21.01
C PHE A 23 5.17 2.14 21.79
N SER A 24 5.81 3.30 21.59
CA SER A 24 5.36 4.55 22.21
C SER A 24 4.00 5.00 21.65
N PHE A 25 3.74 4.78 20.36
CA PHE A 25 2.43 4.98 19.75
C PHE A 25 1.36 4.05 20.34
N PHE A 26 1.60 2.72 20.37
CA PHE A 26 0.64 1.77 20.93
C PHE A 26 0.33 1.99 22.41
N ARG A 27 1.29 2.50 23.18
CA ARG A 27 1.07 2.90 24.56
C ARG A 27 0.15 4.12 24.65
N LYS A 28 0.32 5.12 23.77
CA LYS A 28 -0.57 6.29 23.71
C LYS A 28 -2.00 5.91 23.34
N GLU A 29 -2.17 4.94 22.44
CA GLU A 29 -3.47 4.42 22.01
C GLU A 29 -4.06 3.38 22.99
N GLY A 30 -3.38 3.05 24.10
CA GLY A 30 -3.89 2.09 25.10
C GLY A 30 -3.98 0.62 24.62
N ILE A 31 -3.33 0.27 23.50
CA ILE A 31 -3.39 -1.07 22.90
C ILE A 31 -2.06 -1.84 22.99
N ALA A 32 -1.11 -1.33 23.78
CA ALA A 32 0.22 -1.94 23.92
C ALA A 32 0.19 -3.40 24.41
N ASP A 33 -0.78 -3.76 25.26
CA ASP A 33 -0.90 -5.12 25.80
C ASP A 33 -1.49 -6.12 24.81
N ARG A 34 -2.15 -5.63 23.74
CA ARG A 34 -2.72 -6.48 22.68
C ARG A 34 -1.72 -6.79 21.56
N TYR A 35 -0.67 -5.99 21.42
CA TYR A 35 0.30 -6.10 20.34
C TYR A 35 1.72 -6.07 20.87
N GLY A 36 2.41 -7.21 20.85
CA GLY A 36 3.86 -7.23 21.07
C GLY A 36 4.61 -6.40 20.00
N THR A 37 5.81 -5.89 20.31
CA THR A 37 6.64 -5.08 19.38
C THR A 37 6.95 -5.77 18.05
N HIS A 38 6.84 -7.10 17.98
CA HIS A 38 6.99 -7.91 16.76
C HIS A 38 5.65 -8.42 16.19
N SER A 39 4.54 -8.23 16.89
CA SER A 39 3.26 -8.91 16.66
C SER A 39 2.49 -8.33 15.47
N VAL A 40 2.48 -7.01 15.25
CA VAL A 40 1.72 -6.42 14.13
C VAL A 40 2.25 -6.89 12.78
N ARG A 41 3.59 -6.92 12.60
CA ARG A 41 4.21 -7.44 11.37
C ARG A 41 4.07 -8.96 11.21
N LYS A 42 3.99 -9.72 12.31
CA LYS A 42 3.87 -11.18 12.26
C LYS A 42 2.42 -11.66 12.10
N GLY A 43 1.48 -10.97 12.74
CA GLY A 43 0.05 -11.27 12.69
C GLY A 43 -0.57 -11.00 11.32
N VAL A 44 0.04 -10.11 10.53
CA VAL A 44 -0.42 -9.80 9.17
C VAL A 44 -0.44 -11.05 8.27
N GLY A 45 0.58 -11.92 8.36
CA GLY A 45 0.60 -13.17 7.60
C GLY A 45 -0.53 -14.11 8.00
N THR A 46 -0.79 -14.24 9.30
CA THR A 46 -1.93 -15.03 9.81
C THR A 46 -3.27 -14.42 9.41
N PHE A 47 -3.39 -13.09 9.39
CA PHE A 47 -4.61 -12.41 8.92
C PHE A 47 -4.87 -12.70 7.44
N ALA A 48 -3.84 -12.60 6.58
CA ALA A 48 -3.98 -12.89 5.15
C ALA A 48 -4.36 -14.35 4.87
N CYS A 49 -3.79 -15.30 5.61
CA CYS A 49 -4.00 -16.72 5.35
C CYS A 49 -5.13 -17.36 6.19
N GLY A 50 -5.57 -16.73 7.27
CA GLY A 50 -6.46 -17.35 8.26
C GLY A 50 -7.95 -17.12 8.04
N GLY A 51 -8.33 -16.12 7.22
CA GLY A 51 -9.73 -15.75 7.01
C GLY A 51 -10.44 -16.45 5.84
N SER A 52 -9.73 -17.22 5.01
CA SER A 52 -10.28 -17.80 3.79
C SER A 52 -9.53 -19.05 3.35
N THR A 53 -10.23 -19.99 2.71
CA THR A 53 -9.63 -21.15 2.03
C THR A 53 -8.93 -20.77 0.71
N GLY A 54 -9.14 -19.54 0.22
CA GLY A 54 -8.50 -18.99 -0.97
C GLY A 54 -7.39 -17.95 -0.70
N GLY A 55 -6.75 -18.00 0.49
CA GLY A 55 -5.69 -17.08 0.87
C GLY A 55 -4.41 -17.19 0.01
N PRO A 56 -3.50 -16.20 0.10
CA PRO A 56 -2.25 -16.17 -0.65
C PRO A 56 -1.33 -17.28 -0.17
N SER A 57 -0.41 -17.72 -1.04
CA SER A 57 0.55 -18.76 -0.66
C SER A 57 1.42 -18.29 0.50
N MET A 58 1.72 -19.20 1.44
CA MET A 58 2.62 -18.90 2.56
C MET A 58 4.02 -18.47 2.06
N VAL A 59 4.43 -18.95 0.89
CA VAL A 59 5.66 -18.53 0.21
C VAL A 59 5.64 -17.04 -0.10
N SER A 60 4.56 -16.56 -0.73
CA SER A 60 4.38 -15.12 -1.02
C SER A 60 4.38 -14.29 0.25
N VAL A 61 3.75 -14.77 1.33
CA VAL A 61 3.76 -14.10 2.64
C VAL A 61 5.17 -14.00 3.21
N CYS A 62 5.90 -15.11 3.25
CA CYS A 62 7.25 -15.15 3.76
C CYS A 62 8.18 -14.24 2.95
N LEU A 63 8.14 -14.31 1.62
CA LEU A 63 8.96 -13.46 0.76
C LEU A 63 8.64 -11.97 0.94
N ARG A 64 7.37 -11.58 0.96
CA ARG A 64 6.91 -10.19 1.22
C ARG A 64 7.39 -9.66 2.56
N CYS A 65 7.35 -10.52 3.58
CA CYS A 65 7.74 -10.15 4.94
C CYS A 65 9.26 -10.25 5.17
N GLY A 66 10.03 -10.69 4.19
CA GLY A 66 11.48 -10.93 4.31
C GLY A 66 11.83 -12.08 5.26
N TRP A 67 10.94 -13.07 5.38
CA TRP A 67 11.13 -14.25 6.22
C TRP A 67 11.74 -15.39 5.40
N SER A 68 12.68 -16.13 6.01
CA SER A 68 13.11 -17.41 5.46
C SER A 68 11.93 -18.38 5.48
N ILE A 69 11.69 -19.02 4.35
CA ILE A 69 10.72 -20.12 4.19
C ILE A 69 11.32 -21.38 4.83
N GLY A 70 12.64 -21.54 4.72
CA GLY A 70 13.45 -22.51 5.44
C GLY A 70 13.94 -23.68 4.59
N GLY A 71 15.16 -24.13 4.89
CA GLY A 71 15.75 -25.35 4.37
C GLY A 71 15.76 -25.43 2.84
N VAL A 72 15.14 -26.49 2.32
CA VAL A 72 15.09 -26.76 0.88
C VAL A 72 14.15 -25.78 0.14
N GLN A 73 13.12 -25.27 0.81
CA GLN A 73 12.10 -24.44 0.19
C GLN A 73 12.65 -23.09 -0.28
N ASP A 74 13.59 -22.49 0.46
CA ASP A 74 14.28 -21.24 0.08
C ASP A 74 15.05 -21.36 -1.25
N ARG A 75 15.44 -22.57 -1.65
CA ARG A 75 16.18 -22.82 -2.90
C ARG A 75 15.27 -22.92 -4.12
N TYR A 76 14.07 -23.47 -3.93
CA TYR A 76 13.19 -23.87 -5.02
C TYR A 76 11.94 -22.98 -5.16
N LEU A 77 11.48 -22.36 -4.08
CA LEU A 77 10.31 -21.50 -4.10
C LEU A 77 10.77 -20.05 -4.29
N ARG A 78 10.39 -19.49 -5.44
CA ARG A 78 10.83 -18.16 -5.90
C ARG A 78 9.68 -17.16 -5.80
N TYR A 79 10.05 -15.89 -6.02
CA TYR A 79 9.11 -14.79 -6.11
C TYR A 79 8.10 -15.03 -7.22
N GLU A 80 6.83 -15.08 -6.85
CA GLU A 80 5.69 -15.21 -7.77
C GLU A 80 4.94 -13.88 -7.82
N ALA A 81 5.06 -13.16 -8.94
CA ALA A 81 4.50 -11.83 -9.10
C ALA A 81 2.99 -11.78 -8.83
N ALA A 82 2.25 -12.80 -9.27
CA ALA A 82 0.81 -12.91 -9.04
C ALA A 82 0.46 -13.10 -7.56
N GLY A 83 1.22 -13.91 -6.83
CA GLY A 83 0.99 -14.15 -5.39
C GLY A 83 1.27 -12.90 -4.56
N GLU A 84 2.26 -12.12 -4.94
CA GLU A 84 2.64 -10.85 -4.32
C GLU A 84 1.63 -9.73 -4.58
N GLN A 85 1.11 -9.64 -5.80
CA GLN A 85 0.02 -8.73 -6.13
C GLN A 85 -1.24 -9.10 -5.35
N PHE A 86 -1.61 -10.38 -5.32
CA PHE A 86 -2.77 -10.85 -4.57
C PHE A 86 -2.64 -10.58 -3.06
N LEU A 87 -1.50 -10.93 -2.48
CA LEU A 87 -1.18 -10.67 -1.08
C LEU A 87 -1.22 -9.16 -0.76
N GLY A 88 -0.62 -8.32 -1.60
CA GLY A 88 -0.65 -6.87 -1.44
C GLY A 88 -2.07 -6.31 -1.45
N ARG A 89 -2.95 -6.83 -2.32
CA ARG A 89 -4.36 -6.43 -2.39
C ARG A 89 -5.13 -6.81 -1.12
N MET A 90 -4.92 -8.02 -0.60
CA MET A 90 -5.56 -8.44 0.65
C MET A 90 -5.21 -7.53 1.83
N PHE A 91 -4.00 -6.97 1.87
CA PHE A 91 -3.57 -6.09 2.97
C PHE A 91 -4.10 -4.67 2.90
N ILE A 92 -4.41 -4.16 1.70
CA ILE A 92 -4.94 -2.78 1.53
C ILE A 92 -6.48 -2.77 1.67
N SER A 93 -7.11 -3.95 1.61
CA SER A 93 -8.52 -4.29 1.86
C SER A 93 -9.57 -3.74 0.87
N GLU A 94 -10.43 -4.66 0.47
CA GLU A 94 -11.80 -4.68 -0.10
C GLU A 94 -12.60 -3.42 -0.50
N LEU A 95 -12.21 -2.19 -0.18
CA LEU A 95 -13.09 -1.01 -0.33
C LEU A 95 -12.83 -0.14 -1.57
N ILE A 96 -11.81 -0.46 -2.37
CA ILE A 96 -11.43 0.35 -3.55
C ILE A 96 -11.49 -0.56 -4.78
N PRO A 97 -12.03 -0.11 -5.93
CA PRO A 97 -11.89 -0.84 -7.18
C PRO A 97 -10.39 -1.00 -7.51
N PHE A 98 -9.85 -2.18 -7.21
CA PHE A 98 -8.43 -2.54 -7.34
C PHE A 98 -7.91 -2.56 -8.79
N ALA A 99 -8.80 -2.36 -9.75
CA ALA A 99 -8.49 -2.20 -11.16
C ALA A 99 -8.14 -0.75 -11.54
N VAL A 100 -8.19 0.20 -10.61
CA VAL A 100 -7.84 1.60 -10.90
C VAL A 100 -6.33 1.79 -10.76
N LEU A 101 -5.72 2.39 -11.78
CA LEU A 101 -4.31 2.75 -11.75
C LEU A 101 -4.05 3.88 -10.75
N PRO A 102 -2.86 3.93 -10.14
CA PRO A 102 -2.48 5.09 -9.34
C PRO A 102 -2.51 6.36 -10.21
N PRO A 103 -2.76 7.54 -9.60
CA PRO A 103 -2.52 8.81 -10.27
C PRO A 103 -1.11 8.84 -10.85
N HIS A 104 -0.99 9.27 -12.10
CA HIS A 104 0.27 9.36 -12.81
C HIS A 104 0.27 10.60 -13.71
N PHE A 105 1.43 10.97 -14.24
CA PHE A 105 1.52 12.06 -15.19
C PHE A 105 1.40 11.53 -16.62
N ARG A 106 0.76 12.31 -17.49
CA ARG A 106 0.68 12.03 -18.93
C ARG A 106 2.07 12.07 -19.55
N ASP A 107 2.85 13.10 -19.19
CA ASP A 107 4.25 13.25 -19.58
C ASP A 107 5.15 13.33 -18.34
N ASN A 108 5.92 12.26 -18.12
CA ASN A 108 6.90 12.14 -17.04
C ASN A 108 8.20 12.93 -17.30
N THR A 109 8.35 13.49 -18.50
CA THR A 109 9.50 14.31 -18.92
C THR A 109 9.21 15.81 -18.92
N ASP A 110 7.95 16.19 -18.66
CA ASP A 110 7.53 17.58 -18.53
C ASP A 110 8.39 18.37 -17.54
N ASP A 111 8.72 19.61 -17.91
CA ASP A 111 9.64 20.46 -17.15
C ASP A 111 9.09 20.80 -15.75
N ALA A 112 7.76 21.00 -15.62
CA ALA A 112 7.15 21.30 -14.33
C ALA A 112 7.17 20.07 -13.42
N VAL A 113 6.91 18.87 -13.97
CA VAL A 113 6.98 17.60 -13.23
C VAL A 113 8.41 17.32 -12.76
N THR A 114 9.39 17.41 -13.67
CA THR A 114 10.79 17.11 -13.35
C THR A 114 11.38 18.10 -12.35
N ALA A 115 11.10 19.40 -12.51
CA ALA A 115 11.51 20.43 -11.55
C ALA A 115 10.85 20.25 -10.17
N SER A 116 9.58 19.87 -10.13
CA SER A 116 8.86 19.60 -8.88
C SER A 116 9.44 18.38 -8.15
N LEU A 117 9.75 17.32 -8.91
CA LEU A 117 10.38 16.12 -8.37
C LEU A 117 11.75 16.44 -7.75
N GLN A 118 12.59 17.19 -8.46
CA GLN A 118 13.91 17.61 -7.98
C GLN A 118 13.82 18.41 -6.68
N LYS A 119 12.83 19.29 -6.54
CA LYS A 119 12.63 20.10 -5.33
C LYS A 119 12.04 19.31 -4.17
N MET A 120 11.16 18.35 -4.44
CA MET A 120 10.52 17.54 -3.39
C MET A 120 11.47 16.47 -2.82
N VAL A 121 12.29 15.85 -3.69
CA VAL A 121 13.13 14.69 -3.36
C VAL A 121 14.54 14.81 -3.97
N PRO A 122 15.31 15.87 -3.65
CA PRO A 122 16.59 16.16 -4.29
C PRO A 122 17.63 15.03 -4.13
N ALA A 123 17.59 14.32 -3.00
CA ALA A 123 18.55 13.26 -2.70
C ALA A 123 18.40 12.01 -3.60
N LEU A 124 17.22 11.78 -4.19
CA LEU A 124 16.91 10.56 -4.95
C LEU A 124 16.67 10.81 -6.44
N VAL A 125 16.68 12.07 -6.89
CA VAL A 125 16.38 12.42 -8.29
C VAL A 125 17.39 11.83 -9.29
N GLY A 126 18.63 11.58 -8.86
CA GLY A 126 19.67 10.95 -9.68
C GLY A 126 19.54 9.42 -9.81
N GLU A 127 18.72 8.77 -8.96
CA GLU A 127 18.59 7.32 -8.94
C GLU A 127 17.49 6.85 -9.91
N GLN A 128 17.92 6.47 -11.11
CA GLN A 128 17.03 6.10 -12.22
C GLN A 128 16.04 4.98 -11.87
N ASN A 129 16.47 4.00 -11.05
CA ASN A 129 15.63 2.87 -10.68
C ASN A 129 14.43 3.28 -9.80
N THR A 130 14.54 4.39 -9.09
CA THR A 130 13.48 4.88 -8.19
C THR A 130 12.59 5.94 -8.84
N LYS A 131 13.05 6.55 -9.95
CA LYS A 131 12.39 7.67 -10.61
C LYS A 131 10.91 7.40 -10.89
N GLY A 132 10.58 6.23 -11.43
CA GLY A 132 9.19 5.85 -11.73
C GLY A 132 8.30 5.82 -10.48
N VAL A 133 8.79 5.25 -9.38
CA VAL A 133 8.04 5.21 -8.11
C VAL A 133 7.88 6.61 -7.53
N LEU A 134 8.92 7.44 -7.58
CA LEU A 134 8.85 8.80 -7.06
C LEU A 134 7.87 9.67 -7.84
N LEU A 135 7.76 9.49 -9.16
CA LEU A 135 6.77 10.17 -10.00
C LEU A 135 5.34 9.77 -9.61
N LEU A 136 5.07 8.48 -9.37
CA LEU A 136 3.77 8.02 -8.87
C LEU A 136 3.44 8.58 -7.49
N CYS A 137 4.44 8.69 -6.60
CA CYS A 137 4.27 9.34 -5.30
C CYS A 137 3.94 10.82 -5.45
N LEU A 138 4.66 11.55 -6.31
CA LEU A 138 4.41 12.97 -6.58
C LEU A 138 3.01 13.18 -7.15
N ALA A 139 2.61 12.36 -8.11
CA ALA A 139 1.28 12.39 -8.70
C ALA A 139 0.19 12.11 -7.66
N SER A 140 0.41 11.15 -6.76
CA SER A 140 -0.50 10.84 -5.66
C SER A 140 -0.64 11.99 -4.66
N LEU A 141 0.45 12.72 -4.38
CA LEU A 141 0.43 13.91 -3.53
C LEU A 141 -0.36 15.05 -4.17
N GLY A 142 -0.13 15.30 -5.47
CA GLY A 142 -0.87 16.31 -6.23
C GLY A 142 -2.36 15.97 -6.35
N PHE A 143 -2.70 14.71 -6.62
CA PHE A 143 -4.08 14.27 -6.76
C PHE A 143 -4.90 14.36 -5.46
N ARG A 144 -4.24 14.25 -4.31
CA ARG A 144 -4.88 14.31 -2.98
C ARG A 144 -4.52 15.58 -2.22
N ASP A 145 -4.12 16.64 -2.91
CA ASP A 145 -3.72 17.91 -2.34
C ASP A 145 -4.73 18.48 -1.33
N GLN A 146 -6.01 18.50 -1.70
CA GLN A 146 -7.09 19.01 -0.84
C GLN A 146 -7.24 18.18 0.44
N TYR A 147 -7.08 16.87 0.34
CA TYR A 147 -7.13 15.97 1.50
C TYR A 147 -5.98 16.29 2.48
N PHE A 148 -4.78 16.53 1.95
CA PHE A 148 -3.65 16.91 2.78
C PHE A 148 -3.82 18.31 3.39
N ALA A 149 -4.32 19.27 2.63
CA ALA A 149 -4.56 20.63 3.10
C ALA A 149 -5.63 20.68 4.21
N ALA A 150 -6.70 19.87 4.10
CA ALA A 150 -7.75 19.80 5.11
C ALA A 150 -7.36 18.97 6.34
N GLY A 151 -6.59 17.89 6.14
CA GLY A 151 -6.28 16.93 7.20
C GLY A 151 -5.07 17.29 8.07
N PHE A 152 -4.14 18.09 7.57
CA PHE A 152 -2.91 18.43 8.28
C PHE A 152 -2.87 19.89 8.75
N PRO A 153 -2.26 20.14 9.92
CA PRO A 153 -1.97 21.49 10.36
C PRO A 153 -1.11 22.27 9.33
N PRO A 154 -1.26 23.60 9.21
CA PRO A 154 -0.47 24.41 8.27
C PRO A 154 1.06 24.34 8.48
N ASN A 155 1.50 24.03 9.71
CA ASN A 155 2.90 23.87 10.09
C ASN A 155 3.43 22.43 9.88
N HIS A 156 2.61 21.53 9.33
CA HIS A 156 3.03 20.17 9.07
C HIS A 156 4.07 20.12 7.95
N SER A 157 5.15 19.37 8.15
CA SER A 157 6.33 19.31 7.27
C SER A 157 6.04 18.89 5.82
N LEU A 158 4.91 18.20 5.59
CA LEU A 158 4.44 17.84 4.26
C LEU A 158 3.73 19.00 3.57
N VAL A 159 2.84 19.73 4.26
CA VAL A 159 2.04 20.83 3.70
C VAL A 159 2.88 22.10 3.55
N SER A 160 3.90 22.27 4.40
CA SER A 160 4.88 23.36 4.25
C SER A 160 5.87 23.13 3.09
N ARG A 161 5.75 22.02 2.35
CA ARG A 161 6.73 21.60 1.34
C ARG A 161 6.36 22.11 -0.04
N PHE A 162 7.36 22.30 -0.90
CA PHE A 162 7.30 23.07 -2.15
C PHE A 162 6.00 23.02 -2.95
N ILE A 163 5.40 21.86 -3.19
CA ILE A 163 4.24 21.75 -4.10
C ILE A 163 2.93 22.31 -3.54
N PHE A 164 2.72 22.33 -2.21
CA PHE A 164 1.42 22.72 -1.64
C PHE A 164 1.24 24.24 -1.48
N PRO A 165 2.26 25.02 -1.05
CA PRO A 165 2.15 26.47 -0.97
C PRO A 165 2.14 27.16 -2.34
N ASN A 166 2.68 26.53 -3.38
CA ASN A 166 2.80 27.12 -4.72
C ASN A 166 1.63 26.69 -5.60
N THR A 167 0.56 27.49 -5.60
CA THR A 167 -0.68 27.21 -6.34
C THR A 167 -0.46 27.06 -7.85
N ASP A 168 0.47 27.82 -8.43
CA ASP A 168 0.77 27.76 -9.87
C ASP A 168 1.41 26.42 -10.24
N VAL A 169 2.38 25.96 -9.44
CA VAL A 169 3.04 24.67 -9.63
C VAL A 169 2.04 23.54 -9.48
N LEU A 170 1.20 23.59 -8.46
CA LEU A 170 0.17 22.58 -8.22
C LEU A 170 -0.84 22.52 -9.38
N SER A 171 -1.22 23.68 -9.92
CA SER A 171 -2.12 23.79 -11.09
C SER A 171 -1.49 23.20 -12.35
N GLU A 172 -0.20 23.43 -12.59
CA GLU A 172 0.52 22.79 -13.72
C GLU A 172 0.62 21.27 -13.52
N LEU A 173 0.91 20.80 -12.31
CA LEU A 173 0.92 19.36 -12.01
C LEU A 173 -0.46 18.75 -12.26
N HIS A 174 -1.54 19.42 -11.83
CA HIS A 174 -2.92 18.96 -12.07
C HIS A 174 -3.27 18.83 -13.55
N LYS A 175 -2.81 19.74 -14.41
CA LYS A 175 -3.02 19.64 -15.87
C LYS A 175 -2.36 18.39 -16.48
N ASN A 176 -1.25 17.94 -15.90
CA ASN A 176 -0.52 16.78 -16.35
C ASN A 176 -0.98 15.48 -15.66
N LEU A 177 -1.82 15.55 -14.62
CA LEU A 177 -2.34 14.35 -13.93
C LEU A 177 -3.34 13.58 -14.80
N GLU A 178 -3.21 12.26 -14.74
CA GLU A 178 -4.07 11.31 -15.42
C GLU A 178 -4.48 10.16 -14.48
N LEU A 179 -5.73 9.72 -14.62
CA LEU A 179 -6.35 8.60 -13.89
C LEU A 179 -6.83 7.49 -14.84
N GLY A 180 -6.53 7.62 -16.13
CA GLY A 180 -6.92 6.69 -17.19
C GLY A 180 -6.00 5.48 -17.30
N GLU A 181 -6.14 4.74 -18.39
CA GLU A 181 -5.28 3.60 -18.73
C GLU A 181 -4.23 4.02 -19.77
N PRO A 182 -2.96 4.30 -19.37
CA PRO A 182 -1.93 4.68 -20.31
C PRO A 182 -1.37 3.43 -21.01
N GLN A 183 -0.67 3.62 -22.13
CA GLN A 183 -0.07 2.49 -22.86
C GLN A 183 1.03 1.75 -22.08
N TRP A 184 1.67 2.43 -21.13
CA TRP A 184 2.85 1.94 -20.40
C TRP A 184 2.52 1.31 -19.04
N MET A 185 1.28 1.41 -18.55
CA MET A 185 0.83 0.81 -17.30
C MET A 185 -0.51 0.10 -17.50
N ARG A 186 -0.57 -1.18 -17.16
CA ARG A 186 -1.81 -1.96 -17.19
C ARG A 186 -2.30 -2.26 -15.79
N PRO A 187 -3.59 -2.10 -15.50
CA PRO A 187 -4.13 -2.52 -14.23
C PRO A 187 -3.99 -4.03 -14.11
N THR A 188 -3.51 -4.49 -12.95
CA THR A 188 -3.20 -5.89 -12.68
C THR A 188 -4.45 -6.76 -12.41
N GLY A 189 -5.64 -6.27 -12.81
CA GLY A 189 -6.93 -6.97 -12.67
C GLY A 189 -7.40 -7.18 -11.22
N THR A 190 -8.68 -7.49 -11.05
CA THR A 190 -9.22 -8.00 -9.77
C THR A 190 -8.95 -9.49 -9.66
N PRO A 191 -8.71 -10.04 -8.45
CA PRO A 191 -8.63 -11.50 -8.28
C PRO A 191 -9.90 -12.19 -8.83
N PRO A 192 -9.79 -13.35 -9.51
CA PRO A 192 -10.92 -13.97 -10.21
C PRO A 192 -12.16 -14.19 -9.35
N HIS A 193 -11.98 -14.51 -8.06
CA HIS A 193 -13.10 -14.71 -7.14
C HIS A 193 -13.90 -13.42 -6.90
N VAL A 194 -13.26 -12.25 -6.90
CA VAL A 194 -13.96 -10.95 -6.77
C VAL A 194 -14.89 -10.75 -7.96
N GLU A 195 -14.43 -11.10 -9.16
CA GLU A 195 -15.25 -11.02 -10.38
C GLU A 195 -16.40 -12.04 -10.36
N LEU A 196 -16.13 -13.26 -9.88
CA LEU A 196 -17.17 -14.27 -9.69
C LEU A 196 -18.24 -13.81 -8.69
N TYR A 197 -17.87 -13.21 -7.57
CA TYR A 197 -18.83 -12.68 -6.59
C TYR A 197 -19.67 -11.55 -7.17
N LYS A 198 -19.07 -10.64 -7.94
CA LYS A 198 -19.82 -9.59 -8.66
C LYS A 198 -20.84 -10.17 -9.63
N ASN A 199 -20.45 -11.19 -10.39
CA ASN A 199 -21.35 -11.87 -11.32
C ASN A 199 -22.51 -12.56 -10.58
N LEU A 200 -22.24 -13.21 -9.45
CA LEU A 200 -23.28 -13.81 -8.61
C LEU A 200 -24.24 -12.78 -8.02
N GLU A 201 -23.72 -11.64 -7.57
CA GLU A 201 -24.54 -10.54 -7.05
C GLU A 201 -25.42 -9.93 -8.14
N GLN A 202 -24.89 -9.73 -9.34
CA GLN A 202 -25.66 -9.29 -10.52
C GLN A 202 -26.74 -10.31 -10.90
N GLN A 203 -26.44 -11.61 -10.83
CA GLN A 203 -27.42 -12.66 -11.07
C GLN A 203 -28.52 -12.64 -10.02
N GLN A 204 -28.18 -12.49 -8.74
CA GLN A 204 -29.16 -12.38 -7.66
C GLN A 204 -30.08 -11.17 -7.86
N GLN A 205 -29.52 -9.99 -8.16
CA GLN A 205 -30.31 -8.79 -8.47
C GLN A 205 -31.25 -9.00 -9.67
N SER A 206 -30.78 -9.73 -10.69
CA SER A 206 -31.59 -10.06 -11.86
C SER A 206 -32.75 -11.00 -11.51
N ILE A 207 -32.53 -11.95 -10.59
CA ILE A 207 -33.57 -12.86 -10.08
C ILE A 207 -34.59 -12.09 -9.24
N ASP A 208 -34.13 -11.21 -8.34
CA ASP A 208 -34.99 -10.41 -7.46
C ASP A 208 -35.84 -9.40 -8.27
N ALA A 209 -35.36 -8.98 -9.44
CA ALA A 209 -36.07 -8.09 -10.36
C ALA A 209 -37.10 -8.81 -11.26
N LEU A 210 -37.20 -10.14 -11.20
CA LEU A 210 -38.24 -10.86 -11.93
C LEU A 210 -39.62 -10.50 -11.34
N PRO A 211 -40.63 -10.23 -12.19
CA PRO A 211 -41.98 -9.99 -11.70
C PRO A 211 -42.48 -11.23 -10.95
N GLY A 212 -43.03 -11.00 -9.75
CA GLY A 212 -43.61 -12.07 -8.94
C GLY A 212 -44.66 -12.85 -9.73
N VAL A 213 -44.58 -14.18 -9.65
CA VAL A 213 -45.57 -15.09 -10.23
C VAL A 213 -46.86 -15.04 -9.43
#